data_AF-A0A7G9YXR6-F1
#
_entry.id   AF-A0A7G9YXR6-F1
#
_cell.length_a   1.000
_cell.length_b   1.000
_cell.length_c   1.000
_cell.angle_alpha   90.00
_cell.angle_beta   90.00
_cell.angle_gamma   90.00
#
_symmetry.space_group_name_H-M   'P 1'
#
loop_
_entity.id
_entity.type
_entity.pdbx_description
1 polymer ?
#
loop_
_entity_poly.entity_id
_entity_poly.type
_entity_poly.pdbx_seq_one_letter_code
_entity_poly.pdbx_strand_id
1 'polypeptide(L)'
;MKYKITELDKGVEQLSRDARELFYRFYSFEISTGSLKIPVEMENWVKKRFGSLERVENQQIVSIKNKFTGEHSLFNKLRSDRPIEAKSAIALEELEEKGKCLFCNPEKQTPADVFGRVKGEYCITGSNIAKYDSSHSLVIFNEHNPLEIKREWVEDYLRTGERWFEEVSKLEKKKLQKFFLWNCLWRSGASIIHGHIQLTASRMRYGKLEVLEKVAADYKREFNTDYIEDLYKVHEGLGLASENKGERILFYLTPIKEKEIFVISKARKSDEMADTIYKLLRSYLNMGVQSFNLAIFQLGDYHIARLVDRGSLEDRNSDIGAMELYAASVISSDPFKLAQVI
;
A
#
# COMPACT_ATOMS: atom_id res chain seq x y z
N MET A 1 8.14 21.63 12.14
CA MET A 1 7.06 20.83 11.50
C MET A 1 6.01 21.81 10.99
N LYS A 2 5.56 21.72 9.72
CA LYS A 2 4.67 22.75 9.17
C LYS A 2 3.17 22.45 9.36
N TYR A 3 2.68 21.21 9.13
CA TYR A 3 1.23 20.87 9.23
C TYR A 3 0.92 19.44 9.68
N LYS A 4 -0.36 19.22 9.99
CA LYS A 4 -1.05 17.92 10.12
C LYS A 4 -2.14 17.82 9.07
N ILE A 5 -2.71 16.64 8.82
CA ILE A 5 -3.83 16.51 7.87
C ILE A 5 -5.03 17.37 8.23
N THR A 6 -5.27 17.60 9.52
CA THR A 6 -6.30 18.50 10.07
C THR A 6 -6.03 19.99 9.82
N GLU A 7 -4.86 20.33 9.30
CA GLU A 7 -4.43 21.69 8.97
C GLU A 7 -4.06 21.79 7.47
N LEU A 8 -4.65 20.93 6.64
CA LEU A 8 -4.39 20.87 5.20
C LEU A 8 -4.71 22.19 4.51
N ASP A 9 -5.76 22.89 4.94
CA ASP A 9 -6.14 24.22 4.49
C ASP A 9 -4.97 25.22 4.61
N LYS A 10 -4.36 25.30 5.81
CA LYS A 10 -3.18 26.13 6.07
C LYS A 10 -1.99 25.69 5.21
N GLY A 11 -1.85 24.38 5.01
CA GLY A 11 -0.84 23.80 4.13
C GLY A 11 -0.93 24.32 2.70
N VAL A 12 -2.14 24.27 2.15
CA VAL A 12 -2.45 24.69 0.79
C VAL A 12 -2.35 26.20 0.62
N GLU A 13 -2.77 27.00 1.61
CA GLU A 13 -2.67 28.47 1.56
C GLU A 13 -1.24 28.99 1.46
N GLN A 14 -0.29 28.28 2.06
CA GLN A 14 1.12 28.64 2.05
C GLN A 14 1.89 28.14 0.82
N LEU A 15 1.24 27.42 -0.08
CA LEU A 15 1.82 27.07 -1.38
C LEU A 15 1.98 28.31 -2.26
N SER A 16 2.98 28.28 -3.15
CA SER A 16 3.06 29.23 -4.26
C SER A 16 1.77 29.20 -5.09
N ARG A 17 1.50 30.26 -5.85
CA ARG A 17 0.30 30.33 -6.68
C ARG A 17 0.19 29.11 -7.60
N ASP A 18 1.24 28.79 -8.35
CA ASP A 18 1.26 27.68 -9.30
C ASP A 18 1.06 26.32 -8.61
N ALA A 19 1.72 26.09 -7.47
CA ALA A 19 1.58 24.85 -6.71
C ALA A 19 0.18 24.70 -6.11
N ARG A 20 -0.44 25.79 -5.67
CA ARG A 20 -1.82 25.81 -5.16
C ARG A 20 -2.84 25.58 -6.27
N GLU A 21 -2.66 26.19 -7.44
CA GLU A 21 -3.49 25.93 -8.61
C GLU A 21 -3.38 24.46 -9.03
N LEU A 22 -2.17 23.88 -9.00
CA LEU A 22 -1.96 22.47 -9.28
C LEU A 22 -2.60 21.56 -8.21
N PHE A 23 -2.48 21.91 -6.93
CA PHE A 23 -3.16 21.20 -5.85
C PHE A 23 -4.66 21.17 -6.09
N TYR A 24 -5.30 22.33 -6.34
CA TYR A 24 -6.73 22.40 -6.59
C TYR A 24 -7.14 21.81 -7.93
N ARG A 25 -6.22 21.60 -8.87
CA ARG A 25 -6.48 20.79 -10.07
C ARG A 25 -6.64 19.31 -9.72
N PHE A 26 -5.81 18.77 -8.83
CA PHE A 26 -5.86 17.36 -8.43
C PHE A 26 -6.90 17.07 -7.37
N TYR A 27 -7.01 17.92 -6.36
CA TYR A 27 -7.74 17.64 -5.14
C TYR A 27 -8.88 18.62 -4.90
N SER A 28 -9.98 18.09 -4.41
CA SER A 28 -10.98 18.84 -3.65
C SER A 28 -10.96 18.32 -2.22
N PHE A 29 -11.08 19.21 -1.24
CA PHE A 29 -11.19 18.78 0.15
C PHE A 29 -12.18 19.64 0.92
N GLU A 30 -12.67 19.08 2.02
CA GLU A 30 -13.54 19.74 2.98
C GLU A 30 -13.06 19.39 4.38
N ILE A 31 -13.04 20.40 5.25
CA ILE A 31 -12.80 20.24 6.68
C ILE A 31 -14.11 20.56 7.39
N SER A 32 -14.68 19.57 8.06
CA SER A 32 -15.92 19.71 8.82
C SER A 32 -15.76 19.19 10.23
N THR A 33 -16.69 19.56 11.11
CA THR A 33 -16.73 19.06 12.49
C THR A 33 -17.97 18.21 12.66
N GLY A 34 -17.79 16.92 12.93
CA GLY A 34 -18.85 16.04 13.38
C GLY A 34 -19.08 16.24 14.87
N SER A 35 -20.32 16.52 15.26
CA SER A 35 -20.67 16.73 16.66
C SER A 35 -21.51 15.60 17.24
N LEU A 36 -21.31 15.30 18.51
CA LEU A 36 -22.14 14.38 19.29
C LEU A 36 -22.32 14.92 20.71
N LYS A 37 -23.33 14.41 21.42
CA LYS A 37 -23.54 14.72 22.84
C LYS A 37 -23.21 13.49 23.68
N ILE A 38 -22.33 13.63 24.65
CA ILE A 38 -21.97 12.52 25.55
C ILE A 38 -23.02 12.46 26.68
N PRO A 39 -23.64 11.30 26.96
CA PRO A 39 -24.51 11.15 28.12
C PRO A 39 -23.67 11.21 29.41
N VAL A 40 -24.24 11.77 30.49
CA VAL A 40 -23.53 12.04 31.76
C VAL A 40 -22.86 10.78 32.31
N GLU A 41 -23.54 9.64 32.15
CA GLU A 41 -23.08 8.32 32.59
C GLU A 41 -21.80 7.86 31.87
N MET A 42 -21.53 8.36 30.66
CA MET A 42 -20.35 8.01 29.86
C MET A 42 -19.17 8.97 30.07
N GLU A 43 -19.35 10.11 30.74
CA GLU A 43 -18.30 11.14 30.82
C GLU A 43 -16.99 10.60 31.41
N ASN A 44 -17.07 9.84 32.50
CA ASN A 44 -15.89 9.29 33.18
C ASN A 44 -15.16 8.28 32.29
N TRP A 45 -15.90 7.45 31.57
CA TRP A 45 -15.32 6.50 30.62
C TRP A 45 -14.64 7.23 29.46
N VAL A 46 -15.28 8.26 28.89
CA VAL A 46 -14.70 9.04 27.79
C VAL A 46 -13.45 9.79 28.24
N LYS A 47 -13.47 10.48 29.39
CA LYS A 47 -12.28 11.16 29.94
C LYS A 47 -11.14 10.18 30.15
N LYS A 48 -11.43 9.01 30.73
CA LYS A 48 -10.41 7.97 30.96
C LYS A 48 -9.83 7.41 29.66
N ARG A 49 -10.64 7.22 28.61
CA ARG A 49 -10.22 6.56 27.36
C ARG A 49 -9.64 7.51 26.33
N PHE A 50 -10.31 8.65 26.10
CA PHE A 50 -10.00 9.60 25.03
C PHE A 50 -9.37 10.91 25.54
N GLY A 51 -9.33 11.10 26.86
CA GLY A 51 -8.68 12.23 27.53
C GLY A 51 -9.53 13.49 27.66
N SER A 52 -10.50 13.72 26.75
CA SER A 52 -11.32 14.93 26.74
C SER A 52 -12.72 14.64 26.20
N LEU A 53 -13.75 15.21 26.85
CA LEU A 53 -15.12 15.18 26.34
C LEU A 53 -15.24 16.01 25.06
N GLU A 54 -14.76 17.26 25.11
CA GLU A 54 -14.81 18.20 23.99
C GLU A 54 -14.20 17.61 22.71
N ARG A 55 -13.06 16.91 22.84
CA ARG A 55 -12.40 16.22 21.73
C ARG A 55 -13.28 15.15 21.06
N VAL A 56 -14.13 14.49 21.85
CA VAL A 56 -15.02 13.43 21.37
C VAL A 56 -16.35 14.02 20.88
N GLU A 57 -16.84 15.06 21.55
CA GLU A 57 -18.03 15.81 21.17
C GLU A 57 -17.84 16.60 19.89
N ASN A 58 -16.63 17.05 19.57
CA ASN A 58 -16.32 17.83 18.38
C ASN A 58 -15.13 17.21 17.64
N GLN A 59 -15.44 16.40 16.63
CA GLN A 59 -14.45 15.66 15.86
C GLN A 59 -14.24 16.32 14.51
N GLN A 60 -13.05 16.85 14.30
CA GLN A 60 -12.65 17.35 13.00
C GLN A 60 -12.44 16.19 12.02
N ILE A 61 -13.08 16.28 10.87
CA ILE A 61 -13.01 15.31 9.78
C ILE A 61 -12.48 16.03 8.54
N VAL A 62 -11.47 15.45 7.90
CA VAL A 62 -10.95 15.94 6.62
C VAL A 62 -11.35 14.97 5.53
N SER A 63 -12.17 15.44 4.60
CA SER A 63 -12.61 14.71 3.42
C SER A 63 -11.79 15.21 2.24
N ILE A 64 -11.03 14.34 1.57
CA ILE A 64 -10.21 14.73 0.41
C ILE A 64 -10.37 13.73 -0.72
N LYS A 65 -10.52 14.24 -1.94
CA LYS A 65 -10.77 13.44 -3.15
C LYS A 65 -9.83 13.83 -4.28
N ASN A 66 -9.19 12.83 -4.89
CA ASN A 66 -8.48 12.97 -6.15
C ASN A 66 -9.53 13.03 -7.26
N LYS A 67 -9.64 14.19 -7.91
CA LYS A 67 -10.68 14.47 -8.90
C LYS A 67 -10.53 13.66 -10.18
N PHE A 68 -9.34 13.13 -10.46
CA PHE A 68 -9.08 12.35 -11.65
C PHE A 68 -9.34 10.86 -11.43
N THR A 69 -8.80 10.28 -10.36
CA THR A 69 -8.95 8.84 -10.08
C THR A 69 -10.25 8.51 -9.34
N GLY A 70 -10.87 9.50 -8.70
CA GLY A 70 -12.02 9.32 -7.82
C GLY A 70 -11.67 8.78 -6.44
N GLU A 71 -10.38 8.47 -6.17
CA GLU A 71 -9.93 8.04 -4.85
C GLU A 71 -10.29 9.09 -3.79
N HIS A 72 -10.94 8.65 -2.72
CA HIS A 72 -11.51 9.51 -1.68
C HIS A 72 -11.16 8.95 -0.30
N SER A 73 -10.62 9.80 0.56
CA SER A 73 -10.26 9.44 1.93
C SER A 73 -10.89 10.40 2.95
N LEU A 74 -11.37 9.82 4.04
CA LEU A 74 -11.95 10.51 5.20
C LEU A 74 -11.02 10.32 6.40
N PHE A 75 -10.38 11.39 6.83
CA PHE A 75 -9.47 11.38 7.98
C PHE A 75 -10.20 11.76 9.26
N ASN A 76 -10.10 10.91 10.29
CA ASN A 76 -10.51 11.26 11.64
C ASN A 76 -9.52 10.66 12.66
N LYS A 77 -8.76 11.54 13.31
CA LYS A 77 -7.72 11.15 14.27
C LYS A 77 -8.28 10.37 15.48
N LEU A 78 -9.51 10.64 15.92
CA LEU A 78 -10.08 9.93 17.08
C LEU A 78 -10.25 8.44 16.80
N ARG A 79 -10.29 8.03 15.53
CA ARG A 79 -10.41 6.62 15.14
C ARG A 79 -9.24 5.76 15.60
N SER A 80 -8.02 6.31 15.68
CA SER A 80 -6.87 5.57 16.19
C SER A 80 -7.00 5.17 17.66
N ASP A 81 -7.86 5.86 18.41
CA ASP A 81 -7.99 5.69 19.86
C ASP A 81 -9.18 4.77 20.24
N ARG A 82 -9.94 4.29 19.25
CA ARG A 82 -11.11 3.44 19.46
C ARG A 82 -10.73 2.17 20.25
N PRO A 83 -11.60 1.72 21.17
CA PRO A 83 -11.40 0.44 21.83
C PRO A 83 -11.49 -0.69 20.79
N ILE A 84 -10.54 -1.62 20.86
CA ILE A 84 -10.56 -2.88 20.11
C ILE A 84 -11.01 -3.94 21.11
N GLU A 85 -12.29 -4.32 21.03
CA GLU A 85 -12.90 -5.26 21.98
C GLU A 85 -12.48 -6.72 21.72
N ALA A 86 -12.13 -7.03 20.46
CA ALA A 86 -11.86 -8.38 20.01
C ALA A 86 -10.38 -8.50 19.61
N LYS A 87 -9.51 -8.74 20.61
CA LYS A 87 -8.14 -9.17 20.37
C LYS A 87 -8.03 -10.69 20.41
N SER A 88 -7.35 -11.30 19.45
CA SER A 88 -6.92 -12.71 19.56
C SER A 88 -5.56 -12.77 20.23
N ALA A 89 -5.37 -13.77 21.10
CA ALA A 89 -4.02 -14.24 21.40
C ALA A 89 -3.43 -14.76 20.09
N ILE A 90 -2.43 -14.07 19.57
CA ILE A 90 -1.61 -14.60 18.50
C ILE A 90 -0.37 -15.13 19.16
N ALA A 91 -0.10 -16.39 18.88
CA ALA A 91 1.20 -16.94 19.16
C ALA A 91 2.14 -16.40 18.07
N LEU A 92 2.92 -15.35 18.37
CA LEU A 92 4.02 -14.92 17.49
C LEU A 92 4.97 -16.09 17.18
N GLU A 93 4.96 -17.13 18.02
CA GLU A 93 5.60 -18.41 17.81
C GLU A 93 5.15 -19.12 16.52
N GLU A 94 3.92 -18.89 16.03
CA GLU A 94 3.45 -19.45 14.74
C GLU A 94 4.24 -18.92 13.55
N LEU A 95 4.87 -17.74 13.67
CA LEU A 95 5.73 -17.18 12.63
C LEU A 95 7.04 -17.96 12.45
N GLU A 96 7.38 -18.83 13.41
CA GLU A 96 8.56 -19.70 13.39
C GLU A 96 8.20 -21.18 13.13
N GLU A 97 6.91 -21.54 13.04
CA GLU A 97 6.45 -22.93 12.94
C GLU A 97 6.63 -23.52 11.52
N LYS A 98 7.82 -24.07 11.27
CA LYS A 98 8.16 -24.67 9.96
C LYS A 98 7.54 -26.06 9.72
N GLY A 99 7.23 -26.81 10.77
CA GLY A 99 6.99 -28.26 10.71
C GLY A 99 5.85 -28.71 9.79
N LYS A 100 4.81 -27.89 9.61
CA LYS A 100 3.65 -28.18 8.74
C LYS A 100 3.61 -27.30 7.49
N CYS A 101 4.61 -26.46 7.29
CA CYS A 101 4.60 -25.48 6.22
C CYS A 101 4.99 -26.11 4.87
N LEU A 102 4.05 -26.08 3.92
CA LEU A 102 4.29 -26.56 2.55
C LEU A 102 5.40 -25.77 1.84
N PHE A 103 5.51 -24.48 2.12
CA PHE A 103 6.48 -23.59 1.48
C PHE A 103 7.91 -23.74 2.02
N CYS A 104 8.10 -24.44 3.14
CA CYS A 104 9.44 -24.88 3.57
C CYS A 104 10.00 -26.02 2.69
N ASN A 105 9.19 -26.66 1.84
CA ASN A 105 9.64 -27.67 0.89
C ASN A 105 8.96 -27.49 -0.48
N PRO A 106 9.19 -26.35 -1.15
CA PRO A 106 8.36 -25.90 -2.27
C PRO A 106 8.48 -26.81 -3.49
N GLU A 107 9.65 -27.44 -3.71
CA GLU A 107 9.85 -28.34 -4.85
C GLU A 107 8.94 -29.58 -4.79
N LYS A 108 8.67 -30.09 -3.58
CA LYS A 108 7.83 -31.29 -3.38
C LYS A 108 6.37 -30.95 -3.08
N GLN A 109 6.10 -29.76 -2.54
CA GLN A 109 4.79 -29.40 -1.97
C GLN A 109 4.06 -28.27 -2.72
N THR A 110 4.63 -27.76 -3.81
CA THR A 110 3.92 -26.87 -4.74
C THR A 110 4.05 -27.39 -6.17
N PRO A 111 3.17 -27.01 -7.11
CA PRO A 111 3.39 -27.30 -8.51
C PRO A 111 4.44 -26.37 -9.12
N ALA A 112 5.03 -26.81 -10.23
CA ALA A 112 5.84 -25.97 -11.12
C ALA A 112 4.97 -25.36 -12.22
N ASP A 113 5.43 -24.29 -12.87
CA ASP A 113 4.81 -23.82 -14.11
C ASP A 113 5.21 -24.76 -15.27
N VAL A 114 4.55 -24.62 -16.44
CA VAL A 114 4.77 -25.53 -17.59
C VAL A 114 6.20 -25.46 -18.17
N PHE A 115 6.89 -24.34 -17.94
CA PHE A 115 8.30 -24.14 -18.28
C PHE A 115 9.24 -24.49 -17.12
N GLY A 116 8.72 -25.12 -16.06
CA GLY A 116 9.47 -25.48 -14.86
C GLY A 116 9.45 -24.37 -13.80
N ARG A 117 10.54 -24.30 -13.04
CA ARG A 117 10.71 -23.33 -11.94
C ARG A 117 11.86 -22.39 -12.24
N VAL A 118 11.71 -21.15 -11.82
CA VAL A 118 12.76 -20.14 -11.83
C VAL A 118 13.37 -20.12 -10.43
N LYS A 119 14.67 -20.42 -10.32
CA LYS A 119 15.40 -20.43 -9.05
C LYS A 119 16.15 -19.11 -8.86
N GLY A 120 15.88 -18.42 -7.75
CA GLY A 120 16.70 -17.33 -7.23
C GLY A 120 17.77 -17.87 -6.29
N GLU A 121 18.54 -16.97 -5.70
CA GLU A 121 19.51 -17.28 -4.64
C GLU A 121 18.79 -17.52 -3.29
N TYR A 122 17.76 -16.74 -3.01
CA TYR A 122 17.01 -16.71 -1.75
C TYR A 122 15.55 -17.13 -1.90
N CYS A 123 15.14 -17.56 -3.09
CA CYS A 123 13.77 -17.96 -3.38
C CYS A 123 13.67 -18.94 -4.56
N ILE A 124 12.48 -19.48 -4.75
CA ILE A 124 12.13 -20.31 -5.90
C ILE A 124 10.69 -20.04 -6.32
N THR A 125 10.40 -20.15 -7.62
CA THR A 125 9.01 -20.05 -8.07
C THR A 125 8.23 -21.35 -7.88
N GLY A 126 6.94 -21.21 -7.62
CA GLY A 126 5.97 -22.30 -7.62
C GLY A 126 4.67 -21.83 -8.23
N SER A 127 4.17 -22.57 -9.23
CA SER A 127 2.87 -22.30 -9.84
C SER A 127 1.81 -22.27 -8.74
N ASN A 128 0.93 -21.27 -8.76
CA ASN A 128 -0.18 -21.27 -7.81
C ASN A 128 -1.12 -22.43 -8.18
N ILE A 129 -1.45 -23.28 -7.21
CA ILE A 129 -2.35 -24.43 -7.41
C ILE A 129 -3.79 -23.99 -7.64
N ALA A 130 -4.21 -22.88 -7.02
CA ALA A 130 -5.54 -22.29 -7.12
C ALA A 130 -5.45 -20.94 -7.83
N LYS A 131 -5.25 -20.97 -9.15
CA LYS A 131 -5.05 -19.77 -9.96
C LYS A 131 -6.33 -18.96 -10.11
N TYR A 132 -6.25 -17.64 -9.89
CA TYR A 132 -7.29 -16.68 -10.29
C TYR A 132 -6.97 -15.92 -11.58
N ASP A 133 -5.78 -16.11 -12.17
CA ASP A 133 -5.44 -15.66 -13.53
C ASP A 133 -4.71 -16.78 -14.28
N SER A 134 -4.81 -16.78 -15.60
CA SER A 134 -4.20 -17.75 -16.50
C SER A 134 -2.70 -17.96 -16.26
N SER A 135 -1.96 -16.88 -16.02
CA SER A 135 -0.57 -16.92 -15.58
C SER A 135 -0.51 -16.38 -14.16
N HIS A 136 -0.49 -17.29 -13.19
CA HIS A 136 -0.41 -16.96 -11.77
C HIS A 136 0.56 -17.90 -11.04
N SER A 137 1.66 -17.35 -10.55
CA SER A 137 2.69 -18.09 -9.82
C SER A 137 3.07 -17.40 -8.52
N LEU A 138 3.97 -18.00 -7.78
CA LEU A 138 4.48 -17.54 -6.50
C LEU A 138 6.00 -17.42 -6.58
N VAL A 139 6.58 -16.41 -5.96
CA VAL A 139 7.98 -16.41 -5.51
C VAL A 139 7.96 -16.81 -4.04
N ILE A 140 8.45 -18.01 -3.73
CA ILE A 140 8.47 -18.57 -2.39
C ILE A 140 9.84 -18.34 -1.79
N PHE A 141 9.90 -17.67 -0.64
CA PHE A 141 11.17 -17.30 -0.01
C PHE A 141 11.82 -18.53 0.64
N ASN A 142 13.14 -18.52 0.80
CA ASN A 142 13.83 -19.51 1.62
C ASN A 142 13.59 -19.26 3.11
N GLU A 143 13.48 -17.99 3.51
CA GLU A 143 13.10 -17.63 4.87
C GLU A 143 11.59 -17.84 5.09
N HIS A 144 11.26 -18.49 6.19
CA HIS A 144 9.90 -18.79 6.58
C HIS A 144 9.22 -17.56 7.17
N ASN A 145 9.87 -16.88 8.11
CA ASN A 145 9.26 -15.74 8.80
C ASN A 145 9.18 -14.53 7.84
N PRO A 146 7.97 -14.09 7.42
CA PRO A 146 7.82 -13.03 6.43
C PRO A 146 8.18 -11.64 6.95
N LEU A 147 8.42 -11.49 8.26
CA LEU A 147 8.86 -10.25 8.90
C LEU A 147 10.40 -10.14 8.93
N GLU A 148 11.11 -11.23 8.66
CA GLU A 148 12.55 -11.20 8.45
C GLU A 148 12.86 -10.78 7.01
N ILE A 149 13.38 -9.57 6.84
CA ILE A 149 13.72 -9.03 5.52
C ILE A 149 15.15 -8.51 5.50
N LYS A 150 15.85 -8.82 4.40
CA LYS A 150 17.17 -8.30 4.05
C LYS A 150 17.13 -7.67 2.66
N ARG A 151 18.04 -6.75 2.38
CA ARG A 151 18.07 -6.00 1.12
C ARG A 151 18.28 -6.92 -0.07
N GLU A 152 19.30 -7.78 0.02
CA GLU A 152 19.69 -8.75 -0.99
C GLU A 152 18.57 -9.76 -1.30
N TRP A 153 17.75 -10.08 -0.30
CA TRP A 153 16.60 -10.95 -0.47
C TRP A 153 15.51 -10.28 -1.31
N VAL A 154 15.14 -9.04 -0.96
CA VAL A 154 14.12 -8.28 -1.71
C VAL A 154 14.54 -8.12 -3.18
N GLU A 155 15.81 -7.81 -3.44
CA GLU A 155 16.35 -7.73 -4.80
C GLU A 155 16.21 -9.05 -5.57
N ASP A 156 16.63 -10.17 -4.97
CA ASP A 156 16.54 -11.49 -5.61
C ASP A 156 15.09 -11.94 -5.82
N TYR A 157 14.17 -11.59 -4.91
CA TYR A 157 12.75 -11.90 -5.05
C TYR A 157 12.13 -11.22 -6.27
N LEU A 158 12.40 -9.91 -6.41
CA LEU A 158 11.92 -9.13 -7.56
C LEU A 158 12.56 -9.61 -8.86
N ARG A 159 13.88 -9.84 -8.86
CA ARG A 159 14.61 -10.33 -10.03
C ARG A 159 14.12 -11.71 -10.49
N THR A 160 13.85 -12.60 -9.54
CA THR A 160 13.30 -13.93 -9.83
C THR A 160 11.89 -13.81 -10.42
N GLY A 161 11.08 -12.87 -9.94
CA GLY A 161 9.78 -12.58 -10.55
C GLY A 161 9.88 -11.98 -11.95
N GLU A 162 10.82 -11.08 -12.22
CA GLU A 162 11.09 -10.56 -13.57
C GLU A 162 11.47 -11.67 -14.55
N ARG A 163 12.37 -12.57 -14.14
CA ARG A 163 12.73 -13.76 -14.93
C ARG A 163 11.53 -14.66 -15.18
N TRP A 164 10.64 -14.84 -14.19
CA TRP A 164 9.39 -15.57 -14.39
C TRP A 164 8.50 -14.89 -15.42
N PHE A 165 8.36 -13.56 -15.37
CA PHE A 165 7.60 -12.82 -16.37
C PHE A 165 8.20 -12.93 -17.77
N GLU A 166 9.51 -13.00 -17.90
CA GLU A 166 10.21 -13.26 -19.17
C GLU A 166 9.83 -14.64 -19.74
N GLU A 167 9.84 -15.70 -18.92
CA GLU A 167 9.42 -17.04 -19.36
C GLU A 167 7.95 -17.09 -19.77
N VAL A 168 7.04 -16.49 -19.00
CA VAL A 168 5.62 -16.42 -19.37
C VAL A 168 5.44 -15.65 -20.68
N SER A 169 6.18 -14.56 -20.87
CA SER A 169 6.08 -13.75 -22.09
C SER A 169 6.54 -14.51 -23.34
N LYS A 170 7.47 -15.48 -23.22
CA LYS A 170 7.87 -16.33 -24.36
C LYS A 170 6.74 -17.25 -24.84
N LEU A 171 5.81 -17.60 -23.96
CA LEU A 171 4.67 -18.45 -24.28
C LEU A 171 3.48 -17.68 -24.87
N GLU A 172 3.51 -16.35 -24.77
CA GLU A 172 2.38 -15.49 -25.09
C GLU A 172 2.67 -14.57 -26.28
N LYS A 173 1.71 -14.49 -27.21
CA LYS A 173 1.83 -13.60 -28.39
C LYS A 173 1.42 -12.15 -28.10
N LYS A 174 0.78 -11.89 -26.95
CA LYS A 174 0.24 -10.58 -26.57
C LYS A 174 1.07 -9.97 -25.45
N LYS A 175 1.15 -8.64 -25.41
CA LYS A 175 1.70 -7.91 -24.25
C LYS A 175 0.83 -8.19 -23.03
N LEU A 176 1.44 -8.72 -21.98
CA LEU A 176 0.78 -9.05 -20.71
C LEU A 176 0.84 -7.86 -19.74
N GLN A 177 -0.17 -7.74 -18.88
CA GLN A 177 -0.10 -6.89 -17.70
C GLN A 177 0.53 -7.70 -16.55
N LYS A 178 1.76 -7.34 -16.19
CA LYS A 178 2.53 -7.96 -15.12
C LYS A 178 2.22 -7.29 -13.79
N PHE A 179 2.07 -8.08 -12.74
CA PHE A 179 1.73 -7.59 -11.40
C PHE A 179 2.47 -8.40 -10.34
N PHE A 180 3.23 -7.71 -9.50
CA PHE A 180 3.74 -8.28 -8.24
C PHE A 180 2.74 -7.98 -7.13
N LEU A 181 2.46 -8.97 -6.29
CA LEU A 181 1.51 -8.90 -5.17
C LEU A 181 2.13 -9.51 -3.93
N TRP A 182 2.51 -8.69 -2.98
CA TRP A 182 2.99 -9.16 -1.70
C TRP A 182 1.95 -8.89 -0.62
N ASN A 183 1.28 -9.95 -0.20
CA ASN A 183 0.41 -9.95 0.97
C ASN A 183 1.23 -10.51 2.14
N CYS A 184 1.65 -9.67 3.08
CA CYS A 184 2.36 -10.11 4.27
C CYS A 184 1.38 -10.40 5.40
N LEU A 185 1.22 -11.68 5.75
CA LEU A 185 0.35 -12.21 6.81
C LEU A 185 -1.16 -11.99 6.61
N TRP A 186 -1.98 -12.64 7.45
CA TRP A 186 -3.40 -12.86 7.21
C TRP A 186 -4.26 -11.60 7.16
N ARG A 187 -3.90 -10.54 7.90
CA ARG A 187 -4.57 -9.23 7.83
C ARG A 187 -4.50 -8.64 6.42
N SER A 188 -3.42 -8.92 5.69
CA SER A 188 -3.24 -8.51 4.29
C SER A 188 -3.90 -9.44 3.27
N GLY A 189 -4.51 -10.55 3.71
CA GLY A 189 -5.13 -11.56 2.86
C GLY A 189 -4.21 -12.72 2.46
N ALA A 190 -3.07 -12.91 3.13
CA ALA A 190 -2.24 -14.10 2.94
C ALA A 190 -2.86 -15.31 3.65
N SER A 191 -3.02 -16.43 2.95
CA SER A 191 -3.52 -17.69 3.54
C SER A 191 -2.40 -18.58 4.09
N ILE A 192 -1.14 -18.26 3.79
CA ILE A 192 0.05 -18.99 4.21
C ILE A 192 0.99 -17.99 4.88
N ILE A 193 1.45 -18.32 6.10
CA ILE A 193 2.34 -17.46 6.90
C ILE A 193 3.68 -17.26 6.20
N HIS A 194 4.23 -18.33 5.64
CA HIS A 194 5.55 -18.34 4.99
C HIS A 194 5.70 -17.21 3.97
N GLY A 195 6.83 -16.51 4.00
CA GLY A 195 7.12 -15.39 3.11
C GLY A 195 7.01 -15.73 1.61
N HIS A 196 6.12 -15.03 0.91
CA HIS A 196 5.96 -15.21 -0.54
C HIS A 196 5.40 -13.96 -1.22
N ILE A 197 5.67 -13.85 -2.52
CA ILE A 197 5.05 -12.89 -3.43
C ILE A 197 4.23 -13.66 -4.46
N GLN A 198 3.05 -13.18 -4.82
CA GLN A 198 2.29 -13.69 -5.94
C GLN A 198 2.62 -12.88 -7.20
N LEU A 199 2.68 -13.57 -8.34
CA LEU A 199 2.96 -13.00 -9.65
C LEU A 199 1.80 -13.28 -10.57
N THR A 200 1.29 -12.25 -11.26
CA THR A 200 0.28 -12.44 -12.30
C THR A 200 0.65 -11.76 -13.60
N ALA A 201 0.41 -12.43 -14.72
CA ALA A 201 0.67 -11.89 -16.05
C ALA A 201 -0.58 -12.05 -16.92
N SER A 202 -1.46 -11.05 -16.84
CA SER A 202 -2.78 -11.15 -17.46
C SER A 202 -2.79 -10.70 -18.92
N ARG A 203 -3.63 -11.37 -19.73
CA ARG A 203 -3.94 -10.90 -21.10
C ARG A 203 -4.95 -9.76 -21.10
N MET A 204 -5.76 -9.66 -20.05
CA MET A 204 -6.74 -8.60 -19.85
C MET A 204 -6.12 -7.51 -18.96
N ARG A 205 -6.49 -6.25 -19.19
CA ARG A 205 -6.07 -5.17 -18.31
C ARG A 205 -6.85 -5.26 -17.00
N TYR A 206 -6.17 -5.15 -15.86
CA TYR A 206 -6.88 -5.09 -14.58
C TYR A 206 -7.61 -3.76 -14.48
N GLY A 207 -8.89 -3.78 -14.13
CA GLY A 207 -9.75 -2.59 -14.20
C GLY A 207 -9.23 -1.37 -13.43
N LYS A 208 -8.63 -1.57 -12.24
CA LYS A 208 -8.02 -0.45 -11.49
C LYS A 208 -6.85 0.20 -12.24
N LEU A 209 -6.07 -0.58 -12.97
CA LEU A 209 -4.96 -0.08 -13.78
C LEU A 209 -5.46 0.58 -15.05
N GLU A 210 -6.47 0.00 -15.70
CA GLU A 210 -7.09 0.59 -16.90
C GLU A 210 -7.67 1.99 -16.60
N VAL A 211 -8.31 2.17 -15.43
CA VAL A 211 -8.76 3.49 -14.97
C VAL A 211 -7.59 4.47 -14.84
N LEU A 212 -6.48 4.05 -14.22
CA LEU A 212 -5.31 4.91 -14.01
C LEU A 212 -4.60 5.26 -15.34
N GLU A 213 -4.49 4.29 -16.26
CA GLU A 213 -3.97 4.48 -17.61
C GLU A 213 -4.83 5.51 -18.38
N LYS A 214 -6.16 5.38 -18.31
CA LYS A 214 -7.09 6.33 -18.92
C LYS A 214 -6.94 7.72 -18.31
N VAL A 215 -6.84 7.83 -16.99
CA VAL A 215 -6.62 9.09 -16.28
C VAL A 215 -5.34 9.77 -16.75
N ALA A 216 -4.23 9.04 -16.83
CA ALA A 216 -2.95 9.59 -17.26
C ALA A 216 -3.02 10.10 -18.71
N ALA A 217 -3.65 9.33 -19.60
CA ALA A 217 -3.82 9.71 -21.01
C ALA A 217 -4.72 10.94 -21.18
N ASP A 218 -5.85 10.98 -20.48
CA ASP A 218 -6.79 12.10 -20.54
C ASP A 218 -6.17 13.38 -19.93
N TYR A 219 -5.48 13.26 -18.80
CA TYR A 219 -4.77 14.37 -18.17
C TYR A 219 -3.71 14.96 -19.11
N LYS A 220 -2.92 14.11 -19.78
CA LYS A 220 -1.91 14.58 -20.74
C LYS A 220 -2.55 15.31 -21.93
N ARG A 221 -3.70 14.84 -22.40
CA ARG A 221 -4.44 15.49 -23.49
C ARG A 221 -5.01 16.85 -23.09
N GLU A 222 -5.53 16.97 -21.86
CA GLU A 222 -6.17 18.19 -21.37
C GLU A 222 -5.16 19.27 -20.93
N PHE A 223 -4.12 18.88 -20.18
CA PHE A 223 -3.19 19.83 -19.55
C PHE A 223 -1.80 19.86 -20.19
N ASN A 224 -1.57 19.06 -21.24
CA ASN A 224 -0.28 18.90 -21.93
C ASN A 224 0.91 18.56 -21.00
N THR A 225 0.63 18.05 -19.81
CA THR A 225 1.60 17.71 -18.75
C THR A 225 1.42 16.26 -18.31
N ASP A 226 2.44 15.67 -17.69
CA ASP A 226 2.38 14.27 -17.27
C ASP A 226 1.68 14.15 -15.90
N TYR A 227 0.70 13.24 -15.80
CA TYR A 227 -0.10 13.07 -14.59
C TYR A 227 0.75 12.69 -13.37
N ILE A 228 1.71 11.79 -13.56
CA ILE A 228 2.55 11.26 -12.46
C ILE A 228 3.55 12.31 -11.99
N GLU A 229 4.15 13.06 -12.91
CA GLU A 229 5.04 14.18 -12.59
C GLU A 229 4.31 15.28 -11.82
N ASP A 230 3.11 15.66 -12.26
CA ASP A 230 2.34 16.71 -11.58
C ASP A 230 1.78 16.22 -10.23
N LEU A 231 1.36 14.95 -10.13
CA LEU A 231 0.98 14.34 -8.85
C LEU A 231 2.13 14.42 -7.83
N TYR A 232 3.37 14.14 -8.27
CA TYR A 232 4.56 14.28 -7.44
C TYR A 232 4.75 15.73 -6.97
N LYS A 233 4.69 16.72 -7.87
CA LYS A 233 4.85 18.14 -7.52
C LYS A 233 3.83 18.62 -6.49
N VAL A 234 2.58 18.15 -6.57
CA VAL A 234 1.55 18.49 -5.58
C VAL A 234 1.96 18.01 -4.18
N HIS A 235 2.43 16.78 -4.06
CA HIS A 235 2.86 16.22 -2.77
C HIS A 235 4.17 16.87 -2.30
N GLU A 236 5.12 17.10 -3.20
CA GLU A 236 6.39 17.80 -2.90
C GLU A 236 6.14 19.19 -2.33
N GLY A 237 5.25 19.98 -2.93
CA GLY A 237 4.90 21.32 -2.43
C GLY A 237 4.35 21.32 -1.00
N LEU A 238 3.68 20.23 -0.59
CA LEU A 238 3.14 20.06 0.77
C LEU A 238 4.13 19.42 1.75
N GLY A 239 5.34 19.04 1.30
CA GLY A 239 6.28 18.26 2.11
C GLY A 239 5.86 16.81 2.33
N LEU A 240 5.05 16.27 1.42
CA LEU A 240 4.55 14.89 1.39
C LEU A 240 5.24 14.03 0.33
N ALA A 241 6.41 14.46 -0.14
CA ALA A 241 7.24 13.69 -1.04
C ALA A 241 8.68 13.61 -0.53
N SER A 242 9.36 12.52 -0.89
CA SER A 242 10.79 12.33 -0.70
C SER A 242 11.37 11.58 -1.88
N GLU A 243 12.71 11.49 -1.96
CA GLU A 243 13.40 10.71 -2.98
C GLU A 243 14.38 9.73 -2.33
N ASN A 244 14.57 8.57 -2.97
CA ASN A 244 15.60 7.61 -2.61
C ASN A 244 16.14 6.99 -3.89
N LYS A 245 17.46 7.11 -4.14
CA LYS A 245 18.13 6.54 -5.33
C LYS A 245 17.48 6.88 -6.68
N GLY A 246 16.79 8.02 -6.78
CA GLY A 246 16.09 8.46 -7.99
C GLY A 246 14.65 7.96 -8.10
N GLU A 247 14.20 7.09 -7.19
CA GLU A 247 12.78 6.84 -6.98
C GLU A 247 12.15 7.96 -6.17
N ARG A 248 10.98 8.40 -6.63
CA ARG A 248 10.15 9.37 -5.92
C ARG A 248 9.14 8.64 -5.06
N ILE A 249 8.95 9.12 -3.84
CA ILE A 249 8.11 8.50 -2.82
C ILE A 249 7.08 9.53 -2.39
N LEU A 250 5.80 9.19 -2.49
CA LEU A 250 4.68 10.02 -2.04
C LEU A 250 4.06 9.42 -0.79
N PHE A 251 3.80 10.27 0.20
CA PHE A 251 2.93 9.97 1.33
C PHE A 251 1.52 10.41 0.95
N TYR A 252 0.73 9.46 0.45
CA TYR A 252 -0.40 9.77 -0.43
C TYR A 252 -1.56 10.47 0.31
N LEU A 253 -2.13 11.51 -0.32
CA LEU A 253 -3.21 12.31 0.26
C LEU A 253 -4.59 11.64 0.22
N THR A 254 -4.80 10.70 -0.70
CA THR A 254 -6.04 9.91 -0.80
C THR A 254 -5.76 8.42 -0.65
N PRO A 255 -5.22 8.00 0.51
CA PRO A 255 -4.76 6.64 0.70
C PRO A 255 -5.94 5.66 0.77
N ILE A 256 -5.78 4.49 0.18
CA ILE A 256 -6.78 3.40 0.19
C ILE A 256 -6.85 2.72 1.56
N LYS A 257 -5.74 2.72 2.29
CA LYS A 257 -5.61 2.22 3.67
C LYS A 257 -4.51 2.95 4.42
N GLU A 258 -4.38 2.60 5.70
CA GLU A 258 -3.48 3.27 6.63
C GLU A 258 -2.04 3.30 6.10
N LYS A 259 -1.37 4.42 6.34
CA LYS A 259 0.03 4.65 5.99
C LYS A 259 0.41 4.40 4.52
N GLU A 260 -0.50 4.61 3.56
CA GLU A 260 -0.18 4.32 2.16
C GLU A 260 1.02 5.13 1.63
N ILE A 261 1.95 4.42 0.99
CA ILE A 261 3.11 4.99 0.31
C ILE A 261 3.04 4.63 -1.17
N PHE A 262 3.27 5.62 -2.02
CA PHE A 262 3.26 5.47 -3.47
C PHE A 262 4.65 5.79 -4.02
N VAL A 263 5.33 4.80 -4.58
CA VAL A 263 6.65 4.93 -5.18
C VAL A 263 6.52 5.02 -6.69
N ILE A 264 7.23 5.98 -7.28
CA ILE A 264 7.33 6.22 -8.72
C ILE A 264 8.80 6.02 -9.11
N SER A 265 9.06 5.09 -10.02
CA SER A 265 10.39 4.83 -10.57
C SER A 265 10.38 4.84 -12.09
N LYS A 266 11.47 5.32 -12.69
CA LYS A 266 11.79 5.16 -14.13
C LYS A 266 12.68 3.95 -14.39
N ALA A 267 12.83 3.07 -13.40
CA ALA A 267 13.51 1.79 -13.52
C ALA A 267 12.98 1.00 -14.72
N ARG A 268 13.85 0.24 -15.37
CA ARG A 268 13.46 -0.63 -16.50
C ARG A 268 12.87 -1.95 -16.03
N LYS A 269 13.25 -2.41 -14.84
CA LYS A 269 12.76 -3.62 -14.19
C LYS A 269 12.47 -3.35 -12.72
N SER A 270 11.56 -4.11 -12.13
CA SER A 270 11.16 -3.91 -10.74
C SER A 270 12.30 -4.15 -9.72
N ASP A 271 13.29 -5.01 -10.03
CA ASP A 271 14.39 -5.31 -9.11
C ASP A 271 15.36 -4.13 -8.91
N GLU A 272 15.40 -3.19 -9.85
CA GLU A 272 16.15 -1.94 -9.69
C GLU A 272 15.58 -1.07 -8.53
N MET A 273 14.30 -1.26 -8.16
CA MET A 273 13.64 -0.55 -7.05
C MET A 273 13.88 -1.21 -5.68
N ALA A 274 14.63 -2.32 -5.61
CA ALA A 274 14.75 -3.15 -4.42
C ALA A 274 15.26 -2.38 -3.20
N ASP A 275 16.19 -1.45 -3.40
CA ASP A 275 16.72 -0.59 -2.33
C ASP A 275 15.64 0.27 -1.68
N THR A 276 14.83 0.94 -2.51
CA THR A 276 13.74 1.81 -2.06
C THR A 276 12.65 0.98 -1.39
N ILE A 277 12.27 -0.15 -1.98
CA ILE A 277 11.27 -1.06 -1.41
C ILE A 277 11.74 -1.61 -0.06
N TYR A 278 12.99 -2.09 0.02
CA TYR A 278 13.56 -2.59 1.26
C TYR A 278 13.56 -1.51 2.35
N LYS A 279 14.00 -0.28 2.04
CA LYS A 279 13.99 0.84 2.99
C LYS A 279 12.58 1.08 3.54
N LEU A 280 11.57 1.13 2.68
CA LEU A 280 10.18 1.37 3.09
C LEU A 280 9.62 0.23 3.94
N LEU A 281 9.87 -1.03 3.56
CA LEU A 281 9.48 -2.19 4.35
C LEU A 281 10.16 -2.20 5.73
N ARG A 282 11.46 -1.87 5.80
CA ARG A 282 12.17 -1.73 7.09
C ARG A 282 11.56 -0.62 7.93
N SER A 283 11.21 0.52 7.35
CA SER A 283 10.53 1.59 8.08
C SER A 283 9.17 1.16 8.61
N TYR A 284 8.37 0.42 7.84
CA TYR A 284 7.13 -0.19 8.30
C TYR A 284 7.36 -1.07 9.53
N LEU A 285 8.29 -2.02 9.46
CA LEU A 285 8.62 -2.91 10.57
C LEU A 285 9.10 -2.13 11.81
N ASN A 286 9.94 -1.11 11.63
CA ASN A 286 10.44 -0.26 12.71
C ASN A 286 9.31 0.56 13.37
N MET A 287 8.24 0.87 12.64
CA MET A 287 7.01 1.49 13.19
C MET A 287 6.04 0.49 13.82
N GLY A 288 6.40 -0.80 13.86
CA GLY A 288 5.55 -1.86 14.40
C GLY A 288 4.45 -2.35 13.44
N VAL A 289 4.54 -2.04 12.14
CA VAL A 289 3.65 -2.65 11.14
C VAL A 289 4.00 -4.13 11.02
N GLN A 290 3.02 -4.99 11.25
CA GLN A 290 3.19 -6.45 11.20
C GLN A 290 2.51 -7.07 9.98
N SER A 291 1.59 -6.38 9.33
CA SER A 291 0.93 -6.86 8.12
C SER A 291 0.75 -5.72 7.12
N PHE A 292 1.08 -6.00 5.87
CA PHE A 292 1.04 -5.01 4.80
C PHE A 292 0.67 -5.66 3.47
N ASN A 293 0.16 -4.85 2.54
CA ASN A 293 0.16 -5.20 1.13
C ASN A 293 1.16 -4.33 0.40
N LEU A 294 1.86 -4.93 -0.57
CA LEU A 294 2.65 -4.22 -1.56
C LEU A 294 2.25 -4.72 -2.95
N ALA A 295 2.06 -3.81 -3.89
CA ALA A 295 1.87 -4.14 -5.29
C ALA A 295 2.89 -3.39 -6.15
N ILE A 296 3.42 -4.04 -7.20
CA ILE A 296 4.27 -3.40 -8.21
C ILE A 296 3.71 -3.65 -9.60
N PHE A 297 3.60 -2.60 -10.39
CA PHE A 297 3.10 -2.66 -11.75
C PHE A 297 3.66 -1.54 -12.62
N GLN A 298 3.55 -1.72 -13.93
CA GLN A 298 3.95 -0.71 -14.89
C GLN A 298 2.77 0.17 -15.29
N LEU A 299 2.99 1.49 -15.32
CA LEU A 299 2.08 2.50 -15.84
C LEU A 299 2.84 3.39 -16.82
N GLY A 300 2.62 3.20 -18.13
CA GLY A 300 3.41 3.89 -19.15
C GLY A 300 4.91 3.60 -18.99
N ASP A 301 5.70 4.66 -18.80
CA ASP A 301 7.15 4.59 -18.62
C ASP A 301 7.57 4.44 -17.15
N TYR A 302 6.61 4.33 -16.22
CA TYR A 302 6.88 4.23 -14.79
C TYR A 302 6.66 2.81 -14.26
N HIS A 303 7.55 2.36 -13.38
CA HIS A 303 7.24 1.33 -12.40
C HIS A 303 6.67 2.00 -11.15
N ILE A 304 5.49 1.53 -10.74
CA ILE A 304 4.75 2.03 -9.60
C ILE A 304 4.74 0.95 -8.54
N ALA A 305 5.14 1.29 -7.31
CA ALA A 305 4.91 0.44 -6.16
C ALA A 305 3.97 1.13 -5.17
N ARG A 306 2.94 0.44 -4.69
CA ARG A 306 2.06 0.94 -3.63
C ARG A 306 2.14 0.01 -2.42
N LEU A 307 2.31 0.59 -1.24
CA LEU A 307 2.42 -0.13 0.02
C LEU A 307 1.37 0.40 1.00
N VAL A 308 0.70 -0.48 1.74
CA VAL A 308 -0.30 -0.11 2.76
C VAL A 308 -0.16 -0.95 4.03
N ASP A 309 -0.39 -0.33 5.19
CA ASP A 309 -0.50 -1.00 6.48
C ASP A 309 -1.91 -1.61 6.65
N ARG A 310 -1.97 -2.88 7.09
CA ARG A 310 -3.20 -3.67 7.28
C ARG A 310 -3.55 -3.89 8.76
N GLY A 311 -2.82 -3.22 9.65
CA GLY A 311 -3.06 -3.17 11.09
C GLY A 311 -2.38 -4.29 11.87
N SER A 312 -2.72 -4.34 13.16
CA SER A 312 -2.18 -5.36 14.07
C SER A 312 -2.70 -6.74 13.68
N LEU A 313 -1.86 -7.75 13.84
CA LEU A 313 -2.28 -9.13 13.66
C LEU A 313 -3.37 -9.48 14.68
N GLU A 314 -3.28 -8.96 15.91
CA GLU A 314 -4.17 -9.26 17.06
C GLU A 314 -5.62 -8.83 16.83
N ASP A 315 -5.82 -7.88 15.92
CA ASP A 315 -7.13 -7.33 15.65
C ASP A 315 -7.99 -8.39 14.96
N ARG A 316 -9.12 -8.76 15.56
CA ARG A 316 -10.07 -9.71 14.92
C ARG A 316 -10.97 -9.04 13.88
N ASN A 317 -11.09 -7.72 13.90
CA ASN A 317 -11.97 -6.98 13.01
C ASN A 317 -11.37 -6.85 11.61
N SER A 318 -12.12 -7.16 10.54
CA SER A 318 -11.69 -6.81 9.18
C SER A 318 -11.35 -5.32 9.10
N ASP A 319 -10.23 -4.98 8.49
CA ASP A 319 -9.86 -3.59 8.28
C ASP A 319 -10.60 -2.97 7.09
N ILE A 320 -11.11 -3.76 6.14
CA ILE A 320 -11.98 -3.30 5.05
C ILE A 320 -13.44 -3.51 5.46
N GLY A 321 -14.23 -2.44 5.37
CA GLY A 321 -15.68 -2.47 5.58
C GLY A 321 -16.44 -1.92 4.36
N ALA A 322 -17.74 -1.68 4.55
CA ALA A 322 -18.63 -1.21 3.49
C ALA A 322 -18.16 0.12 2.85
N MET A 323 -17.56 1.01 3.64
CA MET A 323 -17.08 2.30 3.14
C MET A 323 -15.95 2.12 2.12
N GLU A 324 -14.94 1.31 2.41
CA GLU A 324 -13.85 1.05 1.47
C GLU A 324 -14.30 0.27 0.23
N LEU A 325 -15.31 -0.59 0.38
CA LEU A 325 -15.83 -1.39 -0.73
C LEU A 325 -16.67 -0.57 -1.71
N TYR A 326 -17.43 0.41 -1.22
CA TYR A 326 -18.50 1.04 -2.00
C TYR A 326 -18.48 2.57 -2.03
N ALA A 327 -17.63 3.23 -1.24
CA ALA A 327 -17.59 4.68 -1.14
C ALA A 327 -16.16 5.22 -0.99
N ALA A 328 -15.76 5.57 0.23
CA ALA A 328 -14.50 6.25 0.53
C ALA A 328 -13.70 5.49 1.59
N SER A 329 -12.39 5.66 1.56
CA SER A 329 -11.50 5.04 2.53
C SER A 329 -11.53 5.80 3.85
N VAL A 330 -11.67 5.11 4.97
CA VAL A 330 -11.66 5.75 6.28
C VAL A 330 -10.29 5.56 6.93
N ILE A 331 -9.62 6.68 7.21
CA ILE A 331 -8.19 6.72 7.53
C ILE A 331 -7.97 7.40 8.88
N SER A 332 -7.07 6.84 9.67
CA SER A 332 -6.74 7.30 11.02
C SER A 332 -5.32 7.86 11.10
N SER A 333 -4.41 7.34 10.26
CA SER A 333 -3.04 7.79 10.11
C SER A 333 -2.94 9.13 9.39
N ASP A 334 -1.96 9.93 9.79
CA ASP A 334 -1.70 11.24 9.22
C ASP A 334 -0.52 11.15 8.25
N PRO A 335 -0.71 11.40 6.93
CA PRO A 335 0.36 11.30 5.95
C PRO A 335 1.49 12.29 6.22
N PHE A 336 1.22 13.46 6.83
CA PHE A 336 2.26 14.43 7.20
C PHE A 336 3.17 13.91 8.31
N LYS A 337 2.64 13.08 9.22
CA LYS A 337 3.46 12.42 10.24
C LYS A 337 4.27 11.28 9.65
N LEU A 338 3.65 10.50 8.75
CA LEU A 338 4.34 9.42 8.06
C LEU A 338 5.56 9.94 7.31
N ALA A 339 5.40 11.07 6.61
CA ALA A 339 6.46 11.75 5.86
C ALA A 339 7.66 12.22 6.69
N GLN A 340 7.54 12.25 8.02
CA GLN A 340 8.62 12.67 8.92
C GLN A 340 9.40 11.50 9.51
N VAL A 341 8.74 10.33 9.59
CA VAL A 341 9.30 9.13 10.21
C VAL A 341 10.05 8.28 9.18
N ILE A 342 9.71 8.42 7.90
CA ILE A 342 10.30 7.72 6.76
C ILE A 342 11.11 8.71 5.93
#